data_AF-A0A6G9YQV8-F1
#
_entry.id   AF-A0A6G9YQV8-F1
#
_cell.length_a   1.000
_cell.length_b   1.000
_cell.length_c   1.000
_cell.angle_alpha   90.00
_cell.angle_beta   90.00
_cell.angle_gamma   90.00
#
_symmetry.space_group_name_H-M   'P 1'
#
loop_
_entity.id
_entity.type
_entity.pdbx_description
1 polymer ?
#
loop_
_entity_poly.entity_id
_entity_poly.type
_entity_poly.pdbx_seq_one_letter_code
_entity_poly.pdbx_strand_id
1 'polypeptide(L)'
;MTGSGRPRVLLLHGLLGTAYGHFGSQIEAWRGRYDVVPVDLPGHGRCPMDAAENYMDHAFGYVVSLLERFGPARVVAASYAGGPIAVRCAVERPDLVNSLALSGFAPGIHRDALLAQLGGFWQLAEDNPELAATYTRLHGDRWRATLRAFSADAGRVFEYLHVENLSADVLLANGTVKSVEHTAAMNARQLGPRVFGRVIDGAGHIPSHDKPADFTAALEEFWLCGELRNLLQENESTRRLDSLETVAVLAYLRDNGVCGDVPEERPQTIEGWGAWAVQRLLVS
;
A
#
# COMPACT_ATOMS: atom_id res chain seq x y z
N MET A 1 6.53 19.22 16.76
CA MET A 1 5.27 18.66 17.29
C MET A 1 5.50 17.18 17.50
N THR A 2 5.52 16.73 18.75
CA THR A 2 5.55 15.31 19.08
C THR A 2 4.23 14.69 18.65
N GLY A 3 4.28 13.71 17.73
CA GLY A 3 3.09 13.02 17.24
C GLY A 3 2.29 12.36 18.37
N SER A 4 1.07 11.94 18.08
CA SER A 4 0.14 11.29 19.02
C SER A 4 0.62 9.97 19.64
N GLY A 5 1.84 9.52 19.35
CA GLY A 5 2.36 8.19 19.66
C GLY A 5 1.80 7.07 18.78
N ARG A 6 0.80 7.37 17.92
CA ARG A 6 0.16 6.40 17.04
C ARG A 6 1.06 6.04 15.84
N PRO A 7 0.99 4.82 15.31
CA PRO A 7 1.70 4.46 14.10
C PRO A 7 1.23 5.34 12.93
N ARG A 8 2.18 5.82 12.12
CA ARG A 8 1.90 6.65 10.94
C ARG A 8 1.66 5.82 9.70
N VAL A 9 0.66 6.21 8.91
CA VAL A 9 0.35 5.61 7.62
C VAL A 9 0.31 6.68 6.54
N LEU A 10 1.14 6.57 5.51
CA LEU A 10 1.14 7.44 4.33
C LEU A 10 0.38 6.75 3.19
N LEU A 11 -0.59 7.43 2.57
CA LEU A 11 -1.43 6.86 1.51
C LEU A 11 -1.16 7.54 0.17
N LEU A 12 -0.65 6.79 -0.79
CA LEU A 12 -0.30 7.25 -2.13
C LEU A 12 -1.26 6.65 -3.17
N HIS A 13 -2.04 7.50 -3.82
CA HIS A 13 -3.00 7.05 -4.84
C HIS A 13 -2.32 6.64 -6.16
N GLY A 14 -3.11 6.01 -7.04
CA GLY A 14 -2.67 5.65 -8.38
C GLY A 14 -2.87 6.77 -9.41
N LEU A 15 -2.48 6.55 -10.66
CA LEU A 15 -2.57 7.58 -11.70
C LEU A 15 -4.01 8.09 -11.89
N LEU A 16 -4.19 9.42 -11.93
CA LEU A 16 -5.49 10.11 -11.98
C LEU A 16 -6.47 9.72 -10.85
N GLY A 17 -5.93 9.17 -9.76
CA GLY A 17 -6.64 9.00 -8.50
C GLY A 17 -6.50 10.23 -7.58
N THR A 18 -7.11 10.14 -6.41
CA THR A 18 -6.84 11.00 -5.26
C THR A 18 -6.71 10.12 -4.02
N ALA A 19 -6.04 10.59 -2.97
CA ALA A 19 -5.90 9.80 -1.75
C ALA A 19 -7.27 9.45 -1.14
N TYR A 20 -8.19 10.42 -1.09
CA TYR A 20 -9.54 10.18 -0.61
C TYR A 20 -10.37 9.29 -1.55
N GLY A 21 -10.16 9.38 -2.87
CA GLY A 21 -10.85 8.53 -3.84
C GLY A 21 -10.43 7.07 -3.74
N HIS A 22 -9.14 6.80 -3.52
CA HIS A 22 -8.61 5.44 -3.44
C HIS A 22 -8.70 4.84 -2.03
N PHE A 23 -8.63 5.67 -0.99
CA PHE A 23 -8.48 5.19 0.40
C PHE A 23 -9.47 5.80 1.38
N GLY A 24 -10.57 6.41 0.92
CA GLY A 24 -11.55 7.07 1.79
C GLY A 24 -12.07 6.19 2.92
N SER A 25 -12.37 4.92 2.64
CA SER A 25 -12.82 3.96 3.64
C SER A 25 -11.73 3.63 4.67
N GLN A 26 -10.47 3.51 4.25
CA GLN A 26 -9.34 3.24 5.15
C GLN A 26 -9.04 4.44 6.03
N ILE A 27 -9.10 5.67 5.48
CA ILE A 27 -8.93 6.91 6.24
C ILE A 27 -9.95 6.98 7.38
N GLU A 28 -11.21 6.62 7.12
CA GLU A 28 -12.24 6.58 8.16
C GLU A 28 -12.03 5.43 9.16
N ALA A 29 -11.74 4.22 8.68
CA ALA A 29 -11.55 3.04 9.54
C ALA A 29 -10.36 3.16 10.51
N TRP A 30 -9.36 3.97 10.16
CA TRP A 30 -8.17 4.20 10.97
C TRP A 30 -8.22 5.44 11.84
N ARG A 31 -9.30 6.20 11.76
CA ARG A 31 -9.50 7.41 12.55
C ARG A 31 -9.35 7.10 14.04
N GLY A 32 -8.45 7.82 14.69
CA GLY A 32 -8.18 7.64 16.13
C GLY A 32 -7.26 6.48 16.49
N ARG A 33 -6.92 5.57 15.56
CA ARG A 33 -5.96 4.47 15.76
C ARG A 33 -4.60 4.74 15.11
N TYR A 34 -4.60 5.40 13.96
CA TYR A 34 -3.39 5.74 13.21
C TYR A 34 -3.26 7.25 12.97
N ASP A 35 -2.02 7.71 12.75
CA ASP A 35 -1.75 9.03 12.17
C ASP A 35 -1.75 8.89 10.64
N VAL A 36 -2.92 9.06 10.02
CA VAL A 36 -3.11 8.82 8.57
C VAL A 36 -2.82 10.10 7.80
N VAL A 37 -1.90 10.00 6.84
CA VAL A 37 -1.48 11.09 5.95
C VAL A 37 -1.91 10.75 4.51
N PRO A 38 -3.12 11.17 4.08
CA PRO A 38 -3.55 11.03 2.70
C PRO A 38 -2.84 12.04 1.80
N VAL A 39 -2.18 11.57 0.73
CA VAL A 39 -1.38 12.42 -0.16
C VAL A 39 -1.94 12.43 -1.57
N ASP A 40 -2.35 13.60 -2.03
CA ASP A 40 -2.50 13.86 -3.46
C ASP A 40 -1.11 14.20 -4.06
N LEU A 41 -0.70 13.44 -5.07
CA LEU A 41 0.57 13.60 -5.78
C LEU A 41 0.57 14.85 -6.67
N PRO A 42 1.73 15.38 -7.11
CA PRO A 42 1.79 16.52 -8.03
C PRO A 42 0.91 16.32 -9.27
N GLY A 43 0.19 17.37 -9.67
CA GLY A 43 -0.78 17.34 -10.76
C GLY A 43 -2.10 16.62 -10.45
N HIS A 44 -2.30 16.13 -9.23
CA HIS A 44 -3.50 15.41 -8.80
C HIS A 44 -4.23 16.11 -7.67
N GLY A 45 -5.53 15.82 -7.60
CA GLY A 45 -6.42 16.22 -6.51
C GLY A 45 -6.24 17.68 -6.08
N ARG A 46 -6.05 17.86 -4.77
CA ARG A 46 -5.83 19.14 -4.11
C ARG A 46 -4.36 19.52 -3.96
N CYS A 47 -3.44 18.76 -4.57
CA CYS A 47 -2.02 19.09 -4.51
C CYS A 47 -1.77 20.45 -5.18
N PRO A 48 -1.12 21.41 -4.49
CA PRO A 48 -0.87 22.73 -5.07
C PRO A 48 0.21 22.71 -6.15
N MET A 49 1.00 21.63 -6.25
CA MET A 49 1.99 21.46 -7.30
C MET A 49 1.37 20.79 -8.52
N ASP A 50 1.73 21.28 -9.70
CA ASP A 50 1.41 20.64 -10.96
C ASP A 50 2.41 19.52 -11.28
N ALA A 51 2.06 18.68 -12.25
CA ALA A 51 2.99 17.67 -12.77
C ALA A 51 4.16 18.34 -13.51
N ALA A 52 5.36 17.79 -13.36
CA ALA A 52 6.56 18.19 -14.10
C ALA A 52 6.90 17.15 -15.19
N GLU A 53 7.67 17.54 -16.21
CA GLU A 53 8.10 16.63 -17.29
C GLU A 53 8.93 15.44 -16.77
N ASN A 54 9.73 15.65 -15.73
CA ASN A 54 10.41 14.60 -14.96
C ASN A 54 9.52 14.12 -13.80
N TYR A 55 8.32 13.67 -14.13
CA TYR A 55 7.27 13.39 -13.16
C TYR A 55 7.73 12.50 -12.01
N MET A 56 8.47 11.41 -12.30
CA MET A 56 8.89 10.44 -11.30
C MET A 56 9.85 11.04 -10.27
N ASP A 57 10.85 11.81 -10.71
CA ASP A 57 11.78 12.51 -9.82
C ASP A 57 11.06 13.59 -8.99
N HIS A 58 10.19 14.35 -9.64
CA HIS A 58 9.45 15.42 -9.00
C HIS A 58 8.52 14.87 -7.89
N ALA A 59 7.75 13.83 -8.21
CA ALA A 59 6.84 13.20 -7.26
C ALA A 59 7.58 12.43 -6.16
N PHE A 60 8.73 11.82 -6.45
CA PHE A 60 9.61 11.22 -5.45
C PHE A 60 10.11 12.27 -4.44
N GLY A 61 10.69 13.38 -4.93
CA GLY A 61 11.18 14.46 -4.05
C GLY A 61 10.07 15.04 -3.17
N TYR A 62 8.86 15.16 -3.71
CA TYR A 62 7.68 15.56 -2.94
C TYR A 62 7.35 14.57 -1.81
N VAL A 63 7.26 13.27 -2.12
CA VAL A 63 6.93 12.23 -1.13
C VAL A 63 8.01 12.12 -0.05
N VAL A 64 9.29 12.17 -0.43
CA VAL A 64 10.41 12.20 0.52
C VAL A 64 10.31 13.40 1.45
N SER A 65 10.01 14.60 0.92
CA SER A 65 9.85 15.80 1.74
C SER A 65 8.73 15.66 2.78
N LEU A 66 7.63 14.97 2.42
CA LEU A 66 6.54 14.68 3.37
C LEU A 66 7.00 13.69 4.44
N LEU A 67 7.68 12.61 4.06
CA LEU A 67 8.20 11.61 5.00
C LEU A 67 9.26 12.20 5.94
N GLU A 68 10.13 13.08 5.47
CA GLU A 68 11.09 13.79 6.32
C GLU A 68 10.40 14.77 7.28
N ARG A 69 9.36 15.45 6.81
CA ARG A 69 8.61 16.44 7.60
C ARG A 69 7.78 15.79 8.70
N PHE A 70 7.05 14.73 8.36
CA PHE A 70 6.14 14.08 9.30
C PHE A 70 6.85 12.99 10.09
N GLY A 71 7.86 12.34 9.51
CA GLY A 71 8.64 11.24 10.07
C GLY A 71 8.32 9.90 9.38
N PRO A 72 9.12 8.86 9.65
CA PRO A 72 8.97 7.54 9.02
C PRO A 72 7.55 6.98 9.15
N ALA A 73 7.10 6.26 8.12
CA ALA A 73 5.73 5.78 8.02
C ALA A 73 5.61 4.37 7.45
N ARG A 74 4.48 3.74 7.72
CA ARG A 74 3.96 2.62 6.92
C ARG A 74 3.40 3.23 5.64
N VAL A 75 3.90 2.83 4.48
CA VAL A 75 3.47 3.39 3.18
C VAL A 75 2.50 2.41 2.53
N VAL A 76 1.31 2.89 2.15
CA VAL A 76 0.35 2.14 1.34
C VAL A 76 0.19 2.88 0.02
N ALA A 77 0.44 2.19 -1.09
CA ALA A 77 0.47 2.80 -2.40
C ALA A 77 -0.32 1.99 -3.44
N ALA A 78 -1.16 2.70 -4.20
CA ALA A 78 -1.88 2.13 -5.32
C ALA A 78 -1.06 2.21 -6.62
N SER A 79 -1.42 1.36 -7.57
CA SER A 79 -0.81 1.16 -8.88
C SER A 79 -0.44 2.43 -9.68
N TYR A 80 0.44 2.27 -10.68
CA TYR A 80 0.93 3.31 -11.59
C TYR A 80 1.70 4.46 -10.93
N ALA A 81 1.04 5.45 -10.34
CA ALA A 81 1.74 6.62 -9.82
C ALA A 81 2.34 6.31 -8.44
N GLY A 82 1.50 5.97 -7.46
CA GLY A 82 1.92 5.75 -6.09
C GLY A 82 2.90 4.59 -5.93
N GLY A 83 2.61 3.43 -6.52
CA GLY A 83 3.38 2.20 -6.32
C GLY A 83 4.87 2.34 -6.64
N PRO A 84 5.26 2.72 -7.87
CA PRO A 84 6.66 2.94 -8.23
C PRO A 84 7.36 4.01 -7.38
N ILE A 85 6.67 5.10 -7.04
CA ILE A 85 7.22 6.14 -6.15
C ILE A 85 7.49 5.57 -4.75
N ALA A 86 6.57 4.77 -4.22
CA ALA A 86 6.69 4.15 -2.91
C ALA A 86 7.82 3.12 -2.86
N VAL A 87 7.96 2.30 -3.91
CA VAL A 87 9.09 1.37 -4.07
C VAL A 87 10.41 2.14 -4.08
N ARG A 88 10.51 3.22 -4.87
CA ARG A 88 11.71 4.06 -4.91
C ARG A 88 12.03 4.67 -3.55
N CYS A 89 11.02 5.14 -2.81
CA CYS A 89 11.21 5.62 -1.43
C CYS A 89 11.78 4.52 -0.53
N ALA A 90 11.28 3.30 -0.63
CA ALA A 90 11.78 2.17 0.17
C ALA A 90 13.21 1.75 -0.21
N VAL A 91 13.62 1.92 -1.48
CA VAL A 91 15.00 1.66 -1.95
C VAL A 91 15.96 2.76 -1.50
N GLU A 92 15.65 4.02 -1.82
CA GLU A 92 16.59 5.13 -1.66
C GLU A 92 16.57 5.72 -0.25
N ARG A 93 15.45 5.60 0.46
CA ARG A 93 15.23 6.13 1.82
C ARG A 93 14.61 5.07 2.74
N PRO A 94 15.29 3.93 2.96
CA PRO A 94 14.79 2.87 3.84
C PRO A 94 14.63 3.34 5.29
N ASP A 95 15.31 4.42 5.69
CA ASP A 95 15.15 5.09 6.99
C ASP A 95 13.77 5.72 7.19
N LEU A 96 13.05 6.01 6.08
CA LEU A 96 11.74 6.68 6.10
C LEU A 96 10.55 5.72 5.91
N VAL A 97 10.79 4.47 5.49
CA VAL A 97 9.73 3.51 5.14
C VAL A 97 9.77 2.32 6.10
N ASN A 98 8.86 2.28 7.07
CA ASN A 98 8.79 1.22 8.07
C ASN A 98 8.27 -0.10 7.47
N SER A 99 7.30 0.00 6.56
CA SER A 99 6.76 -1.11 5.77
C SER A 99 6.09 -0.54 4.52
N LEU A 100 5.94 -1.38 3.50
CA LEU A 100 5.37 -1.01 2.22
C LEU A 100 4.22 -1.96 1.88
N ALA A 101 3.04 -1.43 1.56
CA ALA A 101 1.95 -2.18 0.98
C ALA A 101 1.61 -1.62 -0.42
N LEU A 102 1.57 -2.50 -1.41
CA LEU A 102 1.31 -2.17 -2.80
C LEU A 102 -0.02 -2.82 -3.22
N SER A 103 -0.89 -2.03 -3.85
CA SER A 103 -2.23 -2.48 -4.26
C SER A 103 -2.50 -2.21 -5.73
N GLY A 104 -3.13 -3.18 -6.40
CA GLY A 104 -3.31 -3.18 -7.86
C GLY A 104 -1.98 -3.24 -8.61
N PHE A 105 -0.95 -3.84 -7.98
CA PHE A 105 0.44 -3.70 -8.40
C PHE A 105 1.08 -5.06 -8.65
N ALA A 106 1.82 -5.18 -9.75
CA ALA A 106 2.66 -6.34 -10.02
C ALA A 106 4.10 -5.90 -10.32
N PRO A 107 5.09 -6.39 -9.55
CA PRO A 107 6.50 -6.23 -9.90
C PRO A 107 6.80 -6.85 -11.27
N GLY A 108 7.81 -6.33 -11.97
CA GLY A 108 8.32 -6.96 -13.18
C GLY A 108 7.45 -6.81 -14.44
N ILE A 109 6.41 -5.96 -14.45
CA ILE A 109 5.67 -5.63 -15.67
C ILE A 109 6.66 -5.12 -16.74
N HIS A 110 6.53 -5.58 -17.99
CA HIS A 110 7.36 -5.08 -19.09
C HIS A 110 6.95 -3.66 -19.48
N ARG A 111 7.96 -2.84 -19.82
CA ARG A 111 7.77 -1.44 -20.29
C ARG A 111 6.67 -1.31 -21.33
N ASP A 112 6.70 -2.13 -22.37
CA ASP A 112 5.75 -2.03 -23.48
C ASP A 112 4.32 -2.38 -23.04
N ALA A 113 4.16 -3.31 -22.10
CA ALA A 113 2.86 -3.62 -21.52
C ALA A 113 2.32 -2.45 -20.68
N LEU A 114 3.18 -1.81 -19.87
CA LEU A 114 2.80 -0.59 -19.14
C LEU A 114 2.39 0.52 -20.11
N LEU A 115 3.19 0.79 -21.14
CA LEU A 115 2.90 1.84 -22.11
C LEU A 115 1.61 1.58 -22.88
N ALA A 116 1.33 0.32 -23.24
CA ALA A 116 0.07 -0.07 -23.85
C ALA A 116 -1.13 0.18 -22.91
N GLN A 117 -1.00 -0.14 -21.62
CA GLN A 117 -2.02 0.15 -20.62
C GLN A 117 -2.27 1.67 -20.50
N LEU A 118 -1.21 2.48 -20.42
CA LEU A 118 -1.31 3.94 -20.34
C LEU A 118 -1.95 4.55 -21.59
N GLY A 119 -1.61 4.04 -22.77
CA GLY A 119 -2.30 4.42 -24.02
C GLY A 119 -3.79 4.09 -23.98
N GLY A 120 -4.16 2.93 -23.43
CA GLY A 120 -5.56 2.55 -23.21
C GLY A 120 -6.29 3.49 -22.25
N PHE A 121 -5.65 3.92 -21.15
CA PHE A 121 -6.22 4.91 -20.24
C PHE A 121 -6.47 6.26 -20.91
N TRP A 122 -5.53 6.72 -21.74
CA TRP A 122 -5.70 7.95 -22.50
C TRP A 122 -6.91 7.87 -23.42
N GLN A 123 -6.99 6.81 -24.24
CA GLN A 123 -8.09 6.62 -25.18
C GLN A 123 -9.43 6.53 -24.48
N LEU A 124 -9.51 5.75 -23.38
CA LEU A 124 -10.73 5.63 -22.58
C LEU A 124 -11.20 6.98 -22.04
N ALA A 125 -10.28 7.83 -21.56
CA ALA A 125 -10.62 9.13 -21.01
C ALA A 125 -11.12 10.11 -22.09
N GLU A 126 -10.57 10.06 -23.31
CA GLU A 126 -11.03 10.90 -24.42
C GLU A 126 -12.36 10.42 -25.00
N ASP A 127 -12.58 9.10 -25.06
CA ASP A 127 -13.81 8.51 -25.62
C ASP A 127 -15.00 8.52 -24.62
N ASN A 128 -14.75 8.81 -23.34
CA ASN A 128 -15.76 8.86 -22.29
C ASN A 128 -15.86 10.27 -21.66
N PRO A 129 -16.78 11.12 -22.15
CA PRO A 129 -16.97 12.48 -21.63
C PRO A 129 -17.31 12.55 -20.14
N GLU A 130 -18.01 11.56 -19.58
CA GLU A 130 -18.35 11.52 -18.16
C GLU A 130 -17.11 11.27 -17.29
N LEU A 131 -16.22 10.39 -17.76
CA LEU A 131 -14.94 10.12 -17.12
C LEU A 131 -14.03 11.36 -17.19
N ALA A 132 -13.91 12.00 -18.36
CA ALA A 132 -13.17 13.25 -18.52
C ALA A 132 -13.69 14.37 -17.59
N ALA A 133 -15.02 14.53 -17.50
CA ALA A 133 -15.65 15.48 -16.58
C ALA A 133 -15.35 15.14 -15.12
N THR A 134 -15.28 13.86 -14.77
CA THR A 134 -14.89 13.40 -13.44
C THR A 134 -13.44 13.78 -13.13
N TYR A 135 -12.50 13.58 -14.06
CA TYR A 135 -11.12 14.02 -13.87
C TYR A 135 -10.98 15.54 -13.77
N THR A 136 -11.71 16.31 -14.59
CA THR A 136 -11.76 17.77 -14.45
C THR A 136 -12.28 18.19 -13.08
N ARG A 137 -13.31 17.52 -12.55
CA ARG A 137 -13.83 17.81 -11.20
C ARG A 137 -12.82 17.45 -10.10
N LEU A 138 -12.09 16.35 -10.25
CA LEU A 138 -11.13 15.88 -9.25
C LEU A 138 -9.83 16.67 -9.24
N HIS A 139 -9.36 17.11 -10.41
CA HIS A 139 -7.99 17.60 -10.58
C HIS A 139 -7.91 19.01 -11.18
N GLY A 140 -9.02 19.54 -11.70
CA GLY A 140 -9.04 20.69 -12.59
C GLY A 140 -8.64 20.33 -14.02
N ASP A 141 -8.55 21.33 -14.90
CA ASP A 141 -8.22 21.13 -16.32
C ASP A 141 -6.81 20.61 -16.57
N ARG A 142 -5.96 20.58 -15.53
CA ARG A 142 -4.57 20.10 -15.60
C ARG A 142 -4.42 18.59 -15.76
N TRP A 143 -5.47 17.79 -15.56
CA TRP A 143 -5.35 16.32 -15.55
C TRP A 143 -4.76 15.73 -16.84
N ARG A 144 -5.04 16.36 -18.00
CA ARG A 144 -4.44 15.94 -19.29
C ARG A 144 -2.94 16.20 -19.34
N ALA A 145 -2.49 17.33 -18.81
CA ALA A 145 -1.07 17.65 -18.70
C ALA A 145 -0.37 16.68 -17.74
N THR A 146 -1.01 16.37 -16.61
CA THR A 146 -0.53 15.37 -15.65
C THR A 146 -0.37 13.99 -16.28
N LEU A 147 -1.40 13.50 -16.97
CA LEU A 147 -1.34 12.21 -17.64
C LEU A 147 -0.25 12.18 -18.71
N ARG A 148 -0.12 13.25 -19.51
CA ARG A 148 0.93 13.36 -20.53
C ARG A 148 2.33 13.33 -19.93
N ALA A 149 2.56 14.10 -18.86
CA ALA A 149 3.84 14.16 -18.18
C ALA A 149 4.24 12.80 -17.59
N PHE A 150 3.32 12.14 -16.87
CA PHE A 150 3.56 10.79 -16.34
C PHE A 150 3.86 9.78 -17.44
N SER A 151 3.03 9.72 -18.49
CA SER A 151 3.20 8.73 -19.57
C SER A 151 4.50 8.95 -20.36
N ALA A 152 4.88 10.21 -20.62
CA ALA A 152 6.14 10.52 -21.29
C ALA A 152 7.34 10.12 -20.43
N ASP A 153 7.31 10.42 -19.14
CA ASP A 153 8.41 10.11 -18.22
C ASP A 153 8.55 8.61 -17.99
N ALA A 154 7.43 7.90 -17.75
CA ALA A 154 7.39 6.44 -17.67
C ALA A 154 7.93 5.77 -18.94
N GLY A 155 7.76 6.40 -20.10
CA GLY A 155 8.39 5.95 -21.35
C GLY A 155 9.91 6.10 -21.32
N ARG A 156 10.47 7.18 -20.77
CA ARG A 156 11.92 7.43 -20.80
C ARG A 156 12.69 6.68 -19.73
N VAL A 157 12.16 6.64 -18.51
CA VAL A 157 12.89 6.21 -17.29
C VAL A 157 12.32 4.91 -16.74
N PHE A 158 11.75 4.05 -17.60
CA PHE A 158 11.21 2.79 -17.14
C PHE A 158 12.31 1.90 -16.57
N GLU A 159 12.25 1.67 -15.27
CA GLU A 159 13.05 0.67 -14.58
C GLU A 159 12.13 -0.43 -14.05
N TYR A 160 12.59 -1.68 -14.14
CA TYR A 160 11.90 -2.77 -13.48
C TYR A 160 11.90 -2.50 -11.98
N LEU A 161 10.71 -2.52 -11.39
CA LEU A 161 10.57 -2.33 -9.95
C LEU A 161 10.92 -3.63 -9.25
N HIS A 162 12.08 -3.63 -8.62
CA HIS A 162 12.61 -4.71 -7.81
C HIS A 162 12.14 -4.53 -6.37
N VAL A 163 11.52 -5.57 -5.81
CA VAL A 163 11.05 -5.59 -4.41
C VAL A 163 11.79 -6.64 -3.57
N GLU A 164 12.58 -7.51 -4.22
CA GLU A 164 13.30 -8.64 -3.64
C GLU A 164 14.33 -8.24 -2.57
N ASN A 165 14.95 -7.07 -2.75
CA ASN A 165 16.08 -6.60 -1.94
C ASN A 165 15.71 -5.46 -0.98
N LEU A 166 14.41 -5.19 -0.80
CA LEU A 166 13.96 -4.16 0.12
C LEU A 166 14.21 -4.56 1.58
N SER A 167 14.75 -3.62 2.35
CA SER A 167 14.95 -3.79 3.80
C SER A 167 13.65 -3.67 4.60
N ALA A 168 12.60 -3.11 4.01
CA ALA A 168 11.26 -3.00 4.59
C ALA A 168 10.39 -4.21 4.22
N ASP A 169 9.44 -4.57 5.08
CA ASP A 169 8.49 -5.65 4.75
C ASP A 169 7.56 -5.12 3.66
N VAL A 170 7.30 -5.95 2.65
CA VAL A 170 6.47 -5.59 1.49
C VAL A 170 5.24 -6.48 1.48
N LEU A 171 4.06 -5.90 1.36
CA LEU A 171 2.81 -6.61 1.10
C LEU A 171 2.29 -6.29 -0.31
N LEU A 172 2.02 -7.32 -1.10
CA LEU A 172 1.25 -7.23 -2.35
C LEU A 172 -0.22 -7.55 -2.03
N ALA A 173 -1.05 -6.52 -1.88
CA ALA A 173 -2.47 -6.62 -1.54
C ALA A 173 -3.34 -6.36 -2.79
N ASN A 174 -3.58 -7.43 -3.56
CA ASN A 174 -4.17 -7.38 -4.90
C ASN A 174 -5.50 -8.11 -5.00
N GLY A 175 -6.33 -7.72 -5.97
CA GLY A 175 -7.60 -8.38 -6.26
C GLY A 175 -7.46 -9.65 -7.12
N THR A 176 -8.58 -10.34 -7.32
CA THR A 176 -8.64 -11.60 -8.09
C THR A 176 -8.91 -11.40 -9.58
N VAL A 177 -9.46 -10.24 -9.99
CA VAL A 177 -9.94 -10.02 -11.36
C VAL A 177 -8.80 -9.86 -12.37
N LYS A 178 -7.69 -9.23 -11.98
CA LYS A 178 -6.53 -9.02 -12.86
C LYS A 178 -5.51 -10.14 -12.64
N SER A 179 -5.37 -11.03 -13.62
CA SER A 179 -4.54 -12.23 -13.51
C SER A 179 -3.10 -11.95 -13.08
N VAL A 180 -2.46 -10.91 -13.63
CA VAL A 180 -1.08 -10.55 -13.30
C VAL A 180 -0.94 -10.10 -11.83
N GLU A 181 -1.87 -9.28 -11.34
CA GLU A 181 -1.89 -8.79 -9.96
C GLU A 181 -2.19 -9.92 -8.97
N HIS A 182 -3.16 -10.76 -9.31
CA HIS A 182 -3.51 -11.97 -8.56
C HIS A 182 -2.30 -12.92 -8.46
N THR A 183 -1.64 -13.23 -9.58
CA THR A 183 -0.46 -14.09 -9.62
C THR A 183 0.70 -13.48 -8.82
N ALA A 184 0.90 -12.16 -8.89
CA ALA A 184 1.94 -11.49 -8.11
C ALA A 184 1.71 -11.64 -6.60
N ALA A 185 0.47 -11.49 -6.12
CA ALA A 185 0.15 -11.70 -4.71
C ALA A 185 0.29 -13.18 -4.31
N MET A 186 -0.20 -14.12 -5.11
CA MET A 186 -0.08 -15.56 -4.80
C MET A 186 1.38 -16.04 -4.73
N ASN A 187 2.25 -15.50 -5.58
CA ASN A 187 3.65 -15.90 -5.66
C ASN A 187 4.61 -14.94 -4.93
N ALA A 188 4.10 -14.05 -4.08
CA ALA A 188 4.88 -12.99 -3.45
C ALA A 188 6.14 -13.51 -2.72
N ARG A 189 6.05 -14.66 -2.02
CA ARG A 189 7.18 -15.28 -1.31
C ARG A 189 8.33 -15.70 -2.23
N GLN A 190 8.06 -15.94 -3.52
CA GLN A 190 9.09 -16.28 -4.51
C GLN A 190 9.89 -15.05 -4.94
N LEU A 191 9.34 -13.84 -4.75
CA LEU A 191 10.01 -12.59 -5.07
C LEU A 191 11.05 -12.23 -4.01
N GLY A 192 10.82 -12.58 -2.74
CA GLY A 192 11.82 -12.34 -1.70
C GLY A 192 11.35 -12.72 -0.30
N PRO A 193 12.27 -12.88 0.66
CA PRO A 193 11.97 -13.35 2.01
C PRO A 193 11.16 -12.36 2.85
N ARG A 194 11.14 -11.07 2.46
CA ARG A 194 10.40 -9.98 3.10
C ARG A 194 9.20 -9.51 2.27
N VAL A 195 8.86 -10.26 1.21
CA VAL A 195 7.72 -9.98 0.33
C VAL A 195 6.59 -10.94 0.67
N PHE A 196 5.44 -10.39 1.01
CA PHE A 196 4.23 -11.08 1.44
C PHE A 196 3.10 -10.78 0.46
N GLY A 197 2.14 -11.69 0.38
CA GLY A 197 1.07 -11.60 -0.59
C GLY A 197 -0.29 -11.80 0.06
N ARG A 198 -1.25 -10.96 -0.29
CA ARG A 198 -2.65 -11.12 0.08
C ARG A 198 -3.54 -10.91 -1.13
N VAL A 199 -4.31 -11.94 -1.45
CA VAL A 199 -5.38 -11.87 -2.45
C VAL A 199 -6.66 -11.41 -1.75
N ILE A 200 -7.26 -10.34 -2.25
CA ILE A 200 -8.53 -9.78 -1.78
C ILE A 200 -9.64 -10.30 -2.69
N ASP A 201 -10.43 -11.24 -2.17
CA ASP A 201 -11.41 -11.96 -2.99
C ASP A 201 -12.52 -11.04 -3.53
N GLY A 202 -12.82 -11.18 -4.81
CA GLY A 202 -13.77 -10.36 -5.54
C GLY A 202 -13.37 -8.89 -5.73
N ALA A 203 -12.16 -8.48 -5.35
CA ALA A 203 -11.63 -7.16 -5.68
C ALA A 203 -11.07 -7.09 -7.11
N GLY A 204 -11.21 -5.92 -7.73
CA GLY A 204 -10.60 -5.58 -9.00
C GLY A 204 -9.22 -4.95 -8.84
N HIS A 205 -8.97 -3.93 -9.66
CA HIS A 205 -7.68 -3.21 -9.71
C HIS A 205 -7.49 -2.23 -8.55
N ILE A 206 -8.56 -1.83 -7.86
CA ILE A 206 -8.50 -0.93 -6.70
C ILE A 206 -9.10 -1.65 -5.48
N PRO A 207 -8.42 -2.67 -4.92
CA PRO A 207 -8.94 -3.44 -3.78
C PRO A 207 -9.37 -2.60 -2.58
N SER A 208 -8.66 -1.50 -2.32
CA SER A 208 -8.99 -0.57 -1.24
C SER A 208 -10.40 0.04 -1.38
N HIS A 209 -10.89 0.22 -2.61
CA HIS A 209 -12.23 0.72 -2.91
C HIS A 209 -13.23 -0.43 -3.08
N ASP A 210 -12.86 -1.49 -3.79
CA ASP A 210 -13.78 -2.58 -4.16
C ASP A 210 -14.18 -3.45 -2.96
N LYS A 211 -13.23 -3.67 -2.04
CA LYS A 211 -13.38 -4.53 -0.85
C LYS A 211 -12.72 -3.87 0.36
N PRO A 212 -13.25 -2.71 0.82
CA PRO A 212 -12.54 -1.83 1.75
C PRO A 212 -12.27 -2.49 3.10
N ALA A 213 -13.21 -3.28 3.62
CA ALA A 213 -13.05 -3.97 4.90
C ALA A 213 -11.96 -5.04 4.83
N ASP A 214 -12.00 -5.90 3.80
CA ASP A 214 -11.03 -6.99 3.61
C ASP A 214 -9.62 -6.43 3.34
N PHE A 215 -9.52 -5.36 2.55
CA PHE A 215 -8.26 -4.66 2.30
C PHE A 215 -7.69 -4.04 3.58
N THR A 216 -8.53 -3.40 4.40
CA THR A 216 -8.11 -2.83 5.69
C THR A 216 -7.60 -3.92 6.63
N ALA A 217 -8.36 -5.02 6.75
CA ALA A 217 -7.99 -6.17 7.57
C ALA A 217 -6.65 -6.77 7.13
N ALA A 218 -6.42 -6.92 5.83
CA ALA A 218 -5.16 -7.40 5.29
C ALA A 218 -3.95 -6.54 5.68
N LEU A 219 -4.10 -5.21 5.66
CA LEU A 219 -3.03 -4.29 6.07
C LEU A 219 -2.74 -4.37 7.57
N GLU A 220 -3.80 -4.39 8.39
CA GLU A 220 -3.67 -4.51 9.85
C GLU A 220 -3.04 -5.84 10.25
N GLU A 221 -3.43 -6.94 9.59
CA GLU A 221 -2.87 -8.28 9.81
C GLU A 221 -1.39 -8.29 9.45
N PHE A 222 -1.03 -7.72 8.30
CA PHE A 222 0.36 -7.64 7.86
C PHE A 222 1.23 -6.84 8.84
N TRP A 223 0.74 -5.70 9.33
CA TRP A 223 1.49 -4.90 10.30
C TRP A 223 1.65 -5.59 11.64
N LEU A 224 0.59 -6.22 12.15
CA LEU A 224 0.65 -6.95 13.41
C LEU A 224 1.59 -8.16 13.31
N CYS A 225 1.53 -8.92 12.21
CA CYS A 225 2.48 -10.00 11.97
C CYS A 225 3.93 -9.49 11.94
N GLY A 226 4.17 -8.31 11.37
CA GLY A 226 5.50 -7.66 11.40
C GLY A 226 5.95 -7.29 12.81
N GLU A 227 5.04 -6.78 13.64
CA GLU A 227 5.32 -6.50 15.06
C GLU A 227 5.65 -7.77 15.85
N LEU A 228 4.89 -8.85 15.63
CA LEU A 228 5.13 -10.15 16.26
C LEU A 228 6.44 -10.80 15.79
N ARG A 229 6.78 -10.69 14.49
CA ARG A 229 8.09 -11.12 13.97
C ARG A 229 9.23 -10.43 14.70
N ASN A 230 9.13 -9.11 14.86
CA ASN A 230 10.15 -8.32 15.58
C ASN A 230 10.21 -8.68 17.06
N LEU A 231 9.06 -8.87 17.72
CA LEU A 231 8.98 -9.29 19.12
C LEU A 231 9.70 -10.62 19.37
N LEU A 232 9.48 -11.59 18.47
CA LEU A 232 10.01 -12.95 18.60
C LEU A 232 11.41 -13.12 17.98
N GLN A 233 11.91 -12.10 17.26
CA GLN A 233 13.12 -12.19 16.43
C GLN A 233 13.04 -13.35 15.42
N GLU A 234 11.84 -13.58 14.87
CA GLU A 234 11.53 -14.68 13.95
C GLU A 234 10.99 -14.12 12.63
N ASN A 235 11.56 -14.55 11.50
CA ASN A 235 11.15 -14.10 10.17
C ASN A 235 10.15 -15.07 9.50
N GLU A 236 10.15 -16.35 9.87
CA GLU A 236 9.25 -17.37 9.33
C GLU A 236 7.90 -17.34 10.04
N SER A 237 6.91 -16.66 9.44
CA SER A 237 5.61 -16.45 10.09
C SER A 237 4.70 -17.69 10.14
N THR A 238 5.06 -18.75 9.41
CA THR A 238 4.37 -20.05 9.36
C THR A 238 4.96 -21.09 10.31
N ARG A 239 6.11 -20.80 10.95
CA ARG A 239 6.72 -21.71 11.91
C ARG A 239 5.82 -21.87 13.14
N ARG A 240 5.76 -23.09 13.66
CA ARG A 240 5.11 -23.36 14.94
C ARG A 240 5.85 -22.67 16.10
N LEU A 241 5.11 -21.90 16.88
CA LEU A 241 5.59 -21.23 18.09
C LEU A 241 5.67 -22.22 19.26
N ASP A 242 6.68 -22.04 20.11
CA ASP A 242 6.77 -22.75 21.39
C ASP A 242 5.90 -22.12 22.48
N SER A 243 5.92 -22.69 23.68
CA SER A 243 5.09 -22.21 24.79
C SER A 243 5.48 -20.81 25.28
N LEU A 244 6.77 -20.46 25.28
CA LEU A 244 7.25 -19.15 25.73
C LEU A 244 6.95 -18.07 24.69
N GLU A 245 7.17 -18.37 23.40
CA GLU A 245 6.80 -17.50 22.29
C GLU A 245 5.29 -17.21 22.30
N THR A 246 4.47 -18.24 22.54
CA THR A 246 3.02 -18.09 22.66
C THR A 246 2.63 -17.18 23.82
N VAL A 247 3.31 -17.28 24.97
CA VAL A 247 3.08 -16.39 26.12
C VAL A 247 3.47 -14.96 25.78
N ALA A 248 4.59 -14.73 25.09
CA ALA A 248 5.02 -13.41 24.65
C ALA A 248 4.00 -12.77 23.70
N VAL A 249 3.48 -13.52 22.73
CA VAL A 249 2.41 -13.06 21.82
C VAL A 249 1.16 -12.67 22.60
N LEU A 250 0.70 -13.52 23.52
CA LEU A 250 -0.50 -13.24 24.32
C LEU A 250 -0.35 -11.99 25.20
N ALA A 251 0.83 -11.78 25.78
CA ALA A 251 1.13 -10.58 26.55
C ALA A 251 1.09 -9.34 25.65
N TYR A 252 1.77 -9.41 24.49
CA TYR A 252 1.79 -8.32 23.52
C TYR A 252 0.39 -7.94 23.03
N LEU A 253 -0.43 -8.91 22.65
CA LEU A 253 -1.80 -8.68 22.17
C LEU A 253 -2.66 -8.01 23.23
N ARG A 254 -2.53 -8.44 24.50
CA ARG A 254 -3.25 -7.83 25.62
C ARG A 254 -2.85 -6.38 25.86
N ASP A 255 -1.56 -6.09 25.84
CA ASP A 255 -1.03 -4.73 26.03
C ASP A 255 -1.44 -3.78 24.90
N ASN A 256 -1.72 -4.34 23.71
CA ASN A 256 -2.22 -3.60 22.55
C ASN A 256 -3.76 -3.65 22.41
N GLY A 257 -4.48 -4.03 23.47
CA GLY A 257 -5.94 -3.92 23.54
C GLY A 257 -6.72 -5.00 22.78
N VAL A 258 -6.07 -6.07 22.32
CA VAL A 258 -6.77 -7.24 21.76
C VAL A 258 -7.34 -8.06 22.92
N CYS A 259 -8.62 -7.82 23.23
CA CYS A 259 -9.33 -8.46 24.34
C CYS A 259 -10.19 -9.65 23.87
N GLY A 260 -10.34 -10.65 24.74
CA GLY A 260 -11.25 -11.78 24.55
C GLY A 260 -10.65 -13.11 24.99
N ASP A 261 -11.52 -14.12 25.18
CA ASP A 261 -11.07 -15.46 25.51
C ASP A 261 -10.28 -16.04 24.33
N VAL A 262 -9.07 -16.50 24.64
CA VAL A 262 -8.23 -17.23 23.71
C VAL A 262 -8.96 -18.54 23.37
N PRO A 263 -9.14 -18.89 22.08
CA PRO A 263 -9.84 -20.11 21.69
C PRO A 263 -9.16 -21.34 22.29
N GLU A 264 -9.94 -22.39 22.55
CA GLU A 264 -9.41 -23.68 23.02
C GLU A 264 -8.34 -24.22 22.05
N GLU A 265 -8.63 -24.15 20.75
CA GLU A 265 -7.65 -24.36 19.68
C GLU A 265 -6.90 -23.06 19.38
N ARG A 266 -5.77 -22.87 20.07
CA ARG A 266 -4.93 -21.68 19.91
C ARG A 266 -4.25 -21.65 18.55
N PRO A 267 -4.14 -20.47 17.90
CA PRO A 267 -3.21 -20.30 16.79
C PRO A 267 -1.80 -20.72 17.21
N GLN A 268 -1.09 -21.37 16.29
CA GLN A 268 0.24 -21.92 16.55
C GLN A 268 1.35 -21.20 15.80
N THR A 269 1.02 -20.20 14.98
CA THR A 269 1.96 -19.48 14.10
C THR A 269 1.74 -17.98 14.22
N ILE A 270 2.73 -17.17 13.81
CA ILE A 270 2.60 -15.70 13.79
C ILE A 270 1.43 -15.28 12.91
N GLU A 271 1.31 -15.86 11.71
CA GLU A 271 0.19 -15.59 10.79
C GLU A 271 -1.16 -15.95 11.43
N GLY A 272 -1.25 -17.10 12.10
CA GLY A 272 -2.47 -17.51 12.77
C GLY A 272 -2.89 -16.55 13.87
N TRP A 273 -1.93 -16.06 14.67
CA TRP A 273 -2.19 -15.05 15.70
C TRP A 273 -2.57 -13.69 15.12
N GLY A 274 -1.92 -13.25 14.05
CA GLY A 274 -2.26 -12.02 13.35
C GLY A 274 -3.69 -12.03 12.81
N ALA A 275 -4.06 -13.08 12.06
CA ALA A 275 -5.40 -13.25 11.52
C ALA A 275 -6.48 -13.29 12.63
N TRP A 276 -6.21 -14.03 13.70
CA TRP A 276 -7.10 -14.14 14.86
C TRP A 276 -7.34 -12.80 15.57
N ALA A 277 -6.28 -12.00 15.74
CA ALA A 277 -6.33 -10.72 16.44
C ALA A 277 -7.11 -9.67 15.64
N VAL A 278 -6.86 -9.57 14.33
CA VAL A 278 -7.56 -8.60 13.47
C VAL A 278 -9.05 -8.86 13.42
N GLN A 279 -9.49 -10.12 13.37
CA GLN A 279 -10.92 -10.46 13.43
C GLN A 279 -11.60 -9.93 14.70
N ARG A 280 -10.89 -9.82 15.83
CA ARG A 280 -11.43 -9.24 17.07
C ARG A 280 -11.42 -7.73 17.09
N LEU A 281 -10.36 -7.11 16.56
CA LEU A 281 -10.27 -5.64 16.46
C LEU A 281 -11.33 -5.03 15.54
N LEU A 282 -11.90 -5.81 14.62
CA LEU A 282 -13.01 -5.38 13.75
C LEU A 282 -14.40 -5.49 14.43
N VAL A 283 -14.52 -6.21 15.54
CA VAL A 283 -15.80 -6.49 16.23
C VAL A 283 -15.98 -5.61 17.48
N SER A 284 -14.90 -5.00 17.97
CA SER A 284 -14.86 -4.07 19.11
C SER A 284 -15.04 -2.61 18.69
#